data_AF-A0A246GAB8-F1
#
_entry.id   AF-A0A246GAB8-F1
#
_cell.length_a   1.000
_cell.length_b   1.000
_cell.length_c   1.000
_cell.angle_alpha   90.00
_cell.angle_beta   90.00
_cell.angle_gamma   90.00
#
_symmetry.space_group_name_H-M   'P 1'
#
loop_
_entity.id
_entity.type
_entity.pdbx_description
1 polymer ?
#
loop_
_entity_poly.entity_id
_entity_poly.type
_entity_poly.pdbx_seq_one_letter_code
_entity_poly.pdbx_strand_id
1 'polypeptide(L)' 'MAYNRKNFLKKVLKVQEIALHYSKQGLFFKEIYHLHIENQFNICKRTYDGYLGINARKELRELQEKQNNDQLTLF' A
#
# COMPACT_ATOMS: atom_id res chain seq x y z
N MET A 1 7.92 -10.58 -16.88
CA MET A 1 6.89 -9.88 -16.10
C MET A 1 7.53 -9.35 -14.83
N ALA A 2 8.15 -8.17 -14.89
CA ALA A 2 8.83 -7.62 -13.72
C ALA A 2 7.79 -7.16 -12.68
N TYR A 3 7.91 -7.66 -11.46
CA TYR A 3 7.07 -7.24 -10.34
C TYR A 3 7.33 -5.74 -10.10
N ASN A 4 6.45 -4.88 -10.60
CA ASN A 4 6.62 -3.43 -10.46
C ASN A 4 6.40 -3.07 -8.99
N ARG A 5 7.49 -2.97 -8.23
CA ARG A 5 7.48 -2.64 -6.79
C ARG A 5 6.68 -1.36 -6.51
N LYS A 6 6.70 -0.42 -7.44
CA LYS A 6 5.85 0.79 -7.45
C LYS A 6 4.35 0.47 -7.40
N ASN A 7 3.87 -0.49 -8.19
CA ASN A 7 2.46 -0.89 -8.22
C ASN A 7 2.06 -1.62 -6.94
N PHE A 8 2.95 -2.46 -6.40
CA PHE A 8 2.74 -3.10 -5.10
C PHE A 8 2.56 -2.06 -3.99
N LEU A 9 3.49 -1.11 -3.86
CA LEU A 9 3.41 -0.07 -2.82
C LEU A 9 2.19 0.84 -3.00
N LYS A 10 1.78 1.14 -4.23
CA LYS A 10 0.51 1.84 -4.50
C LYS A 10 -0.71 1.04 -4.01
N LYS A 11 -0.72 -0.29 -4.19
CA LYS A 11 -1.79 -1.18 -3.67
C LYS A 11 -1.83 -1.13 -2.14
N VAL A 12 -0.68 -1.24 -1.49
CA VAL A 12 -0.55 -1.16 -0.02
C VAL A 12 -1.07 0.18 0.49
N LEU A 13 -0.68 1.29 -0.13
CA LEU A 13 -1.07 2.63 0.28
C LEU A 13 -2.58 2.86 0.16
N LYS A 14 -3.21 2.36 -0.92
CA LYS A 14 -4.67 2.35 -1.06
C LYS A 14 -5.37 1.60 0.07
N VAL A 15 -4.88 0.42 0.42
CA VAL A 15 -5.43 -0.37 1.53
C VAL A 15 -5.32 0.38 2.86
N GLN A 16 -4.18 1.03 3.11
CA GLN A 16 -3.97 1.84 4.32
C GLN A 16 -4.90 3.06 4.37
N GLU A 17 -5.13 3.74 3.25
CA GLU A 17 -6.06 4.88 3.18
C GLU A 17 -7.50 4.46 3.47
N ILE A 18 -7.95 3.35 2.88
CA ILE A 18 -9.27 2.77 3.16
C ILE A 18 -9.38 2.42 4.65
N ALA A 19 -8.38 1.75 5.21
CA ALA A 19 -8.35 1.39 6.62
C ALA A 19 -8.43 2.60 7.54
N LEU A 20 -7.67 3.66 7.26
CA LEU A 20 -7.70 4.91 8.02
C LEU A 20 -9.04 5.65 7.89
N HIS A 21 -9.63 5.66 6.70
CA HIS A 21 -10.91 6.32 6.46
C HIS A 21 -12.02 5.70 7.31
N TYR A 22 -12.16 4.37 7.27
CA TYR A 22 -13.19 3.66 8.05
C TYR A 22 -12.86 3.57 9.54
N SER A 23 -11.58 3.50 9.90
CA SER A 23 -11.17 3.54 11.31
C SER A 23 -11.55 4.88 11.96
N LYS A 24 -11.44 6.00 11.24
CA LYS A 24 -11.93 7.31 11.70
C LYS A 24 -13.45 7.37 11.90
N GLN A 25 -14.20 6.50 11.22
CA GLN A 25 -15.64 6.36 11.40
C GLN A 25 -16.01 5.43 12.58
N GLY A 26 -15.01 4.88 13.28
CA GLY A 26 -15.22 4.04 14.47
C GLY A 26 -15.26 2.53 14.20
N LEU A 27 -15.00 2.08 12.96
CA LEU A 27 -14.98 0.65 12.63
C LEU A 27 -13.68 -0.02 13.10
N PHE A 28 -13.78 -1.27 13.54
CA PHE A 28 -12.61 -2.05 13.89
C PHE A 28 -11.89 -2.57 12.65
N PHE A 29 -10.56 -2.69 12.70
CA PHE A 29 -9.76 -3.20 11.59
C PHE A 29 -10.18 -4.58 11.08
N LYS A 30 -10.72 -5.44 11.95
CA LYS A 30 -11.28 -6.75 11.57
C LYS A 30 -12.50 -6.59 10.67
N GLU A 31 -13.39 -5.65 10.99
CA GLU A 31 -14.62 -5.40 10.23
C GLU A 31 -14.29 -4.74 8.90
N ILE A 32 -13.36 -3.76 8.92
CA ILE A 32 -12.89 -3.10 7.70
C ILE A 32 -12.30 -4.11 6.72
N TYR A 33 -11.53 -5.09 7.23
CA TYR A 33 -10.99 -6.15 6.40
C TYR A 33 -12.10 -6.93 5.67
N HIS A 34 -13.09 -7.44 6.40
CA HIS A 34 -14.16 -8.27 5.83
C HIS A 34 -15.12 -7.48 4.92
N LEU A 35 -15.44 -6.23 5.29
CA LEU A 35 -16.43 -5.43 4.56
C LEU A 35 -15.85 -4.75 3.31
N HIS A 36 -14.61 -4.26 3.39
CA HIS A 36 -14.06 -3.36 2.37
C HIS A 36 -12.81 -3.89 1.66
N ILE A 37 -12.00 -4.73 2.31
CA ILE A 37 -10.70 -5.13 1.76
C ILE A 37 -10.75 -6.49 1.07
N GLU A 38 -11.37 -7.48 1.70
CA GLU A 38 -11.40 -8.88 1.24
C GLU A 38 -12.00 -9.00 -0.16
N ASN A 39 -13.16 -8.38 -0.37
CA ASN A 39 -13.88 -8.40 -1.66
C ASN A 39 -13.20 -7.56 -2.75
N GLN A 40 -12.46 -6.51 -2.40
CA GLN A 40 -11.84 -5.61 -3.40
C GLN A 40 -10.45 -6.05 -3.84
N PHE A 41 -9.65 -6.60 -2.92
CA PHE A 41 -8.23 -6.86 -3.16
C PHE A 41 -7.89 -8.35 -3.22
N ASN A 42 -8.84 -9.23 -2.86
CA ASN A 42 -8.69 -10.69 -2.73
C ASN A 42 -7.42 -11.05 -1.95
N ILE A 43 -7.19 -10.36 -0.83
CA ILE A 43 -6.06 -10.63 0.06
C ILE A 43 -6.55 -11.27 1.34
N CYS A 44 -5.76 -12.19 1.90
CA CYS A 44 -6.04 -12.75 3.20
C CYS A 44 -5.72 -11.75 4.33
N LYS A 45 -6.30 -11.98 5.51
CA LYS A 45 -6.11 -11.13 6.69
C LYS A 45 -4.64 -10.94 7.06
N ARG A 46 -3.83 -12.01 6.99
CA ARG A 46 -2.38 -11.94 7.27
C ARG A 46 -1.67 -10.93 6.36
N THR A 47 -2.06 -10.89 5.09
CA THR A 47 -1.48 -9.94 4.11
C THR A 47 -1.94 -8.52 4.41
N TYR A 48 -3.21 -8.34 4.82
CA TYR A 48 -3.71 -7.03 5.26
C TYR A 48 -2.96 -6.50 6.48
N ASP A 49 -2.76 -7.34 7.50
CA ASP A 49 -2.00 -6.97 8.70
C ASP A 49 -0.54 -6.61 8.33
N GLY A 50 0.05 -7.35 7.41
CA GLY A 50 1.37 -7.02 6.84
C GLY A 50 1.39 -5.67 6.11
N TYR A 51 0.33 -5.35 5.37
CA TYR A 51 0.20 -4.07 4.66
C TYR A 51 0.08 -2.89 5.63
N LEU A 52 -0.59 -3.04 6.77
CA LEU A 52 -0.66 -1.99 7.78
C LEU A 52 0.71 -1.67 8.42
N GLY A 53 1.60 -2.65 8.52
CA GLY A 53 2.95 -2.47 9.08
C GLY A 53 3.98 -1.90 8.09
N ILE A 54 3.67 -1.83 6.79
CA ILE A 54 4.62 -1.35 5.77
C ILE A 54 4.59 0.18 5.68
N ASN A 55 5.75 0.83 5.72
CA ASN A 55 5.90 2.26 5.50
C ASN A 55 5.84 2.63 4.01
N ALA A 56 4.70 2.36 3.36
CA ALA A 56 4.54 2.47 1.91
C ALA A 56 4.83 3.88 1.36
N ARG A 57 4.48 4.93 2.12
CA ARG A 57 4.79 6.33 1.77
C ARG A 57 6.29 6.59 1.65
N LYS A 58 7.09 6.08 2.58
CA LYS A 58 8.55 6.27 2.59
C LYS A 58 9.19 5.52 1.42
N GLU A 59 8.84 4.24 1.23
CA GLU A 59 9.38 3.44 0.13
C GLU A 59 9.03 4.00 -1.26
N LEU A 60 7.82 4.55 -1.44
CA LEU A 60 7.45 5.19 -2.71
C LEU A 60 8.30 6.43 -3.01
N ARG A 61 8.59 7.23 -1.99
CA ARG A 61 9.43 8.41 -2.14
C ARG A 61 10.86 8.02 -2.51
N GLU A 62 11.45 7.04 -1.82
CA GLU A 62 12.79 6.54 -2.14
C GLU A 62 12.87 5.96 -3.55
N LEU A 63 11.82 5.27 -4.01
CA LEU A 63 11.75 4.77 -5.39
C LEU A 63 11.66 5.89 -6.43
N GLN A 64 10.92 6.97 -6.13
CA GLN A 64 10.86 8.14 -7.01
C GLN A 64 12.21 8.85 -7.08
N GLU A 65 12.87 9.04 -5.94
CA GLU A 65 14.19 9.67 -5.87
C GLU A 65 15.24 8.86 -6.65
N LYS A 66 15.25 7.52 -6.53
CA LYS A 66 16.12 6.65 -7.33
C LYS A 66 15.85 6.76 -8.84
N GLN A 67 14.57 6.71 -9.25
CA GLN A 67 14.20 6.85 -10.66
C GLN A 67 14.67 8.18 -11.27
N ASN A 68 14.59 9.28 -10.52
CA ASN A 68 15.04 10.59 -10.99
C ASN A 68 16.58 10.68 -11.08
N ASN A 69 17.30 10.08 -10.14
CA ASN A 69 18.77 10.07 -10.15
C ASN A 69 19.34 9.22 -11.29
N ASP A 70 18.74 8.07 -11.60
CA ASP A 70 19.16 7.21 -12.71
C ASP A 70 18.96 7.89 -14.09
N GLN A 71 18.02 8.84 -14.20
CA GLN A 71 17.83 9.62 -15.43
C GLN A 71 18.85 10.76 -15.60
N LEU A 72 19.42 11.26 -14.49
CA LEU A 72 20.39 12.38 -14.51
C LEU A 72 21.81 11.92 -14.83
N THR A 73 22.15 10.64 -14.61
CA THR A 73 23.48 10.06 -14.88
C THR A 73 23.66 9.59 -16.33
N LEU A 74 22.61 9.66 -17.15
CA LEU A 74 22.60 9.23 -18.55
C LEU A 74 22.86 10.37 -19.55
N PHE A 75 23.27 11.55 -19.09
CA PHE A 75 23.63 12.70 -19.92
C PHE A 75 25.09 13.10 -19.74
#